data_AF-A0A9Q4NRV7-F1
#
_entry.id   AF-A0A9Q4NRV7-F1
#
_cell.length_a   1.000
_cell.length_b   1.000
_cell.length_c   1.000
_cell.angle_alpha   90.00
_cell.angle_beta   90.00
_cell.angle_gamma   90.00
#
_symmetry.space_group_name_H-M   'P 1'
#
loop_
_entity.id
_entity.type
_entity.pdbx_description
1 polymer ?
#
loop_
_entity_poly.entity_id
_entity_poly.type
_entity_poly.pdbx_seq_one_letter_code
_entity_poly.pdbx_strand_id
1 'polypeptide(L)'
;MSERYVLADLPKLADEDVDRTAALVKVLDSKTRLEILLLLAEEEKVVHQLVTELEKSQPVISQHLRVLRSAGLVSSSRKGREVLYALDQPDIIGIIHELASLEKLTEAQDELAELRKRRRENSGSAGGSIGAAIVDPPATVRPEVDPGLAPQTPKPVRD
;
A
#
# COMPACT_ATOMS: atom_id res chain seq x y z
N MET A 1 1.93 -5.10 14.27
CA MET A 1 2.74 -4.12 15.03
C MET A 1 3.25 -3.11 14.03
N SER A 2 2.57 -1.97 13.91
CA SER A 2 2.97 -0.91 12.98
C SER A 2 3.85 0.05 13.74
N GLU A 3 5.16 -0.13 13.59
CA GLU A 3 6.17 0.81 14.03
C GLU A 3 5.91 2.13 13.29
N ARG A 4 5.37 3.13 14.00
CA ARG A 4 5.22 4.47 13.46
C ARG A 4 6.63 4.98 13.18
N TYR A 5 6.99 5.16 11.91
CA TYR A 5 8.14 5.95 11.53
C TYR A 5 8.02 7.32 12.21
N VAL A 6 8.87 7.55 13.21
CA VAL A 6 9.01 8.86 13.83
C VAL A 6 9.66 9.74 12.77
N LEU A 7 8.84 10.49 12.02
CA LEU A 7 9.29 11.45 11.00
C LEU A 7 10.27 12.51 11.54
N ALA A 8 10.42 12.61 12.86
CA ALA A 8 11.29 13.58 13.52
C ALA A 8 12.79 13.25 13.46
N ASP A 9 13.19 12.01 13.14
CA ASP A 9 14.59 11.59 13.14
C ASP A 9 15.18 11.37 11.74
N LEU A 10 14.44 11.69 10.67
CA LEU A 10 15.03 11.69 9.33
C LEU A 10 15.97 12.91 9.22
N PRO A 11 17.26 12.70 8.88
CA PRO A 11 18.16 13.82 8.67
C PRO A 11 17.59 14.69 7.57
N LYS A 12 17.63 16.02 7.78
CA LYS A 12 17.20 16.97 6.75
C LYS A 12 18.02 16.70 5.48
N LEU A 13 17.33 16.42 4.39
CA LEU A 13 17.97 16.20 3.10
C LEU A 13 18.66 17.50 2.66
N ALA A 14 19.92 17.41 2.20
CA ALA A 14 20.62 18.57 1.66
C ALA A 14 19.94 19.03 0.36
N ASP A 15 20.01 20.32 0.04
CA ASP A 15 19.37 20.87 -1.17
C ASP A 15 19.87 20.16 -2.45
N GLU A 16 21.17 19.80 -2.49
CA GLU A 16 21.75 19.05 -3.61
C GLU A 16 21.12 17.65 -3.76
N ASP A 17 20.82 16.98 -2.65
CA ASP A 17 20.17 15.66 -2.66
C ASP A 17 18.69 15.78 -3.07
N VAL A 18 18.02 16.88 -2.73
CA VAL A 18 16.67 17.20 -3.23
C VAL A 18 16.71 17.36 -4.75
N ASP A 19 17.67 18.12 -5.29
CA ASP A 19 17.82 18.33 -6.73
C ASP A 19 18.12 17.02 -7.48
N ARG A 20 19.01 16.18 -6.93
CA ARG A 20 19.29 14.84 -7.47
C ARG A 20 18.05 13.96 -7.47
N THR A 21 17.28 13.99 -6.38
CA THR A 21 16.02 13.25 -6.25
C THR A 21 15.01 13.75 -7.30
N ALA A 22 14.82 15.06 -7.45
CA ALA A 22 13.92 15.63 -8.44
C ALA A 22 14.30 15.26 -9.88
N ALA A 23 15.61 15.24 -10.18
CA ALA A 23 16.11 14.78 -11.47
C ALA A 23 15.79 13.30 -11.74
N LEU A 24 15.96 12.44 -10.73
CA LEU A 24 15.63 11.02 -10.85
C LEU A 24 14.12 10.80 -11.01
N VAL A 25 13.30 11.48 -10.21
CA VAL A 25 11.84 11.43 -10.33
C VAL A 25 11.38 11.86 -11.73
N LYS A 26 12.00 12.89 -12.31
CA LYS A 26 11.72 13.32 -13.68
C LYS A 26 12.05 12.23 -14.71
N VAL A 27 13.09 11.44 -14.48
CA VAL A 27 13.37 10.24 -15.28
C VAL A 27 12.31 9.18 -15.06
N LEU A 28 11.80 8.98 -13.86
CA LEU A 28 10.75 7.98 -13.59
C LEU A 28 9.34 8.41 -14.06
N ASP A 29 9.11 9.70 -14.28
CA ASP A 29 7.82 10.28 -14.72
C ASP A 29 7.46 9.94 -16.18
N SER A 30 7.31 8.65 -16.46
CA SER A 30 6.78 8.09 -17.70
C SER A 30 6.42 6.64 -17.49
N LYS A 31 5.13 6.33 -17.69
CA LYS A 31 4.59 4.96 -17.67
C LYS A 31 5.47 3.98 -18.46
N THR A 32 5.82 4.29 -19.71
CA THR A 32 6.64 3.41 -20.55
C THR A 32 8.02 3.12 -19.94
N ARG A 33 8.64 4.11 -19.27
CA ARG A 33 9.97 3.89 -18.65
C ARG A 33 9.86 2.99 -17.43
N LEU A 34 8.82 3.15 -16.63
CA LEU A 34 8.52 2.25 -15.51
C LEU A 34 8.27 0.82 -16.02
N GLU A 35 7.47 0.66 -17.08
CA GLU A 35 7.21 -0.64 -17.71
C GLU A 35 8.52 -1.29 -18.21
N ILE A 36 9.40 -0.53 -18.90
CA ILE A 36 10.70 -1.04 -19.34
C ILE A 36 11.56 -1.50 -18.15
N LEU A 37 11.63 -0.71 -17.07
CA LEU A 37 12.43 -1.07 -15.89
C LEU A 37 11.92 -2.36 -15.25
N LEU A 38 10.61 -2.53 -15.14
CA LEU A 38 10.00 -3.75 -14.60
C LEU A 38 10.29 -4.97 -15.48
N LEU A 39 10.17 -4.84 -16.80
CA LEU A 39 10.52 -5.92 -17.74
C LEU A 39 12.01 -6.30 -17.67
N LEU A 40 12.90 -5.31 -17.52
CA LEU A 40 14.34 -5.53 -17.40
C LEU A 40 14.77 -6.04 -16.01
N ALA A 41 13.89 -5.93 -15.00
CA ALA A 41 14.10 -6.55 -13.70
C ALA A 41 13.88 -8.07 -13.74
N GLU A 42 13.06 -8.56 -14.67
CA GLU A 42 12.82 -9.99 -14.87
C GLU A 42 13.96 -10.63 -15.66
N GLU A 43 14.38 -10.01 -16.76
CA GLU A 43 15.47 -10.50 -17.61
C GLU A 43 16.07 -9.41 -18.51
N GLU A 44 17.30 -9.64 -18.97
CA GLU A 44 17.90 -8.80 -20.01
C GLU A 44 17.14 -8.96 -21.33
N LYS A 45 16.84 -7.85 -22.01
CA LYS A 45 16.05 -7.86 -23.26
C LYS A 45 16.71 -7.04 -24.36
N VAL A 46 16.49 -7.45 -25.60
CA VAL A 46 16.82 -6.65 -26.79
C VAL A 46 15.65 -5.73 -27.16
N VAL A 47 15.92 -4.67 -27.94
CA VAL A 47 14.92 -3.62 -28.22
C VAL A 47 13.64 -4.15 -28.87
N HIS A 48 13.71 -5.18 -29.72
CA HIS A 48 12.54 -5.72 -30.41
C HIS A 48 11.61 -6.49 -29.48
N GLN A 49 12.13 -7.15 -28.44
CA GLN A 49 11.32 -7.80 -27.40
C GLN A 49 10.50 -6.75 -26.64
N LEU A 50 11.15 -5.65 -26.21
CA LEU A 50 10.47 -4.54 -25.53
C LEU A 50 9.41 -3.87 -26.41
N VAL A 51 9.66 -3.75 -27.72
CA VAL A 51 8.68 -3.25 -28.71
C VAL A 51 7.45 -4.15 -28.78
N THR A 52 7.66 -5.47 -28.82
CA THR A 52 6.58 -6.46 -28.86
C THR A 52 5.79 -6.49 -27.56
N GLU A 53 6.45 -6.55 -26.40
CA GLU A 53 5.80 -6.65 -25.09
C GLU A 53 5.04 -5.38 -24.70
N LEU A 54 5.53 -4.20 -25.10
CA LEU A 54 4.91 -2.92 -24.78
C LEU A 54 3.99 -2.38 -25.88
N GLU A 55 3.89 -3.08 -27.01
CA GLU A 55 3.11 -2.69 -28.19
C GLU A 55 3.38 -1.24 -28.65
N LYS A 56 4.64 -0.82 -28.59
CA LYS A 56 5.10 0.54 -28.95
C LYS A 56 6.12 0.49 -30.07
N SER A 57 6.17 1.55 -30.87
CA SER A 57 7.13 1.62 -31.97
C SER A 57 8.59 1.62 -31.48
N GLN A 58 9.49 1.04 -32.28
CA GLN A 58 10.91 0.99 -31.96
C GLN A 58 11.57 2.36 -31.71
N PRO A 59 11.25 3.45 -32.44
CA PRO A 59 11.77 4.77 -32.12
C PRO A 59 11.39 5.25 -30.72
N VAL A 60 10.15 4.99 -30.28
CA VAL A 60 9.67 5.36 -28.94
C VAL A 60 10.43 4.59 -27.87
N ILE A 61 10.54 3.26 -27.99
CA ILE A 61 11.29 2.44 -27.04
C ILE A 61 12.76 2.84 -26.99
N SER A 62 13.39 3.09 -28.15
CA SER A 62 14.79 3.52 -28.21
C SER A 62 15.02 4.87 -27.54
N GLN A 63 14.07 5.80 -27.65
CA GLN A 63 14.12 7.08 -26.94
C GLN A 63 14.05 6.90 -25.43
N HIS A 64 13.13 6.06 -24.94
CA HIS A 64 13.02 5.75 -23.52
C HIS A 64 14.29 5.09 -22.97
N LEU A 65 14.84 4.10 -23.68
CA LEU A 65 16.08 3.43 -23.31
C LEU A 65 17.28 4.39 -23.29
N ARG A 66 17.32 5.38 -24.19
CA ARG A 66 18.36 6.43 -24.15
C ARG A 66 18.26 7.25 -22.87
N VAL A 67 17.06 7.68 -22.49
CA VAL A 67 16.85 8.47 -21.26
C VAL A 67 17.25 7.66 -20.03
N LEU A 68 16.78 6.41 -19.94
CA LEU A 68 17.11 5.51 -18.82
C LEU A 68 18.61 5.24 -18.72
N ARG A 69 19.29 5.07 -19.87
CA ARG A 69 20.74 4.85 -19.92
C ARG A 69 21.53 6.09 -19.49
N SER A 70 21.11 7.27 -19.97
CA SER A 70 21.73 8.53 -19.54
C SER A 70 21.58 8.79 -18.05
N ALA A 71 20.51 8.26 -17.44
CA ALA A 71 20.28 8.32 -16.00
C ALA A 71 21.01 7.20 -15.21
N GLY A 72 21.72 6.29 -15.88
CA GLY A 72 22.40 5.18 -15.24
C GLY A 72 21.47 4.09 -14.69
N LEU A 73 20.19 4.08 -15.06
CA LEU A 73 19.24 3.06 -14.58
C LEU A 73 19.32 1.76 -15.36
N VAL A 74 19.75 1.83 -16.63
CA VAL A 74 19.94 0.67 -17.50
C VAL A 74 21.28 0.75 -18.19
N SER A 75 21.89 -0.41 -18.41
CA SER A 75 23.10 -0.56 -19.20
C SER A 75 22.77 -1.21 -20.55
N SER A 76 23.73 -1.18 -21.47
CA SER A 76 23.61 -1.89 -22.73
C SER A 76 24.91 -2.56 -23.13
N SER A 77 24.83 -3.79 -23.59
CA SER A 77 25.99 -4.55 -24.09
C SER A 77 25.68 -5.12 -25.47
N ARG A 78 26.70 -5.28 -26.30
CA ARG A 78 26.55 -5.87 -27.64
C ARG A 78 26.81 -7.37 -27.55
N LYS A 79 25.81 -8.19 -27.90
CA LYS A 79 25.93 -9.65 -27.95
C LYS A 79 25.72 -10.10 -29.40
N GLY A 80 26.82 -10.33 -30.09
CA GLY A 80 26.81 -10.61 -31.53
C GLY A 80 26.29 -9.43 -32.35
N ARG A 81 25.14 -9.60 -33.01
CA ARG A 81 24.52 -8.56 -33.84
C ARG A 81 23.53 -7.68 -33.08
N GLU A 82 23.12 -8.09 -31.88
CA GLU A 82 22.09 -7.42 -31.11
C GLU A 82 22.67 -6.61 -29.94
N VAL A 83 21.88 -5.65 -29.47
CA VAL A 83 22.17 -4.86 -28.27
C VAL A 83 21.20 -5.31 -27.19
N LEU A 84 21.74 -5.94 -26.14
CA LEU A 84 21.02 -6.29 -24.93
C LEU A 84 20.98 -5.09 -23.98
N TYR A 85 19.86 -4.94 -23.30
CA TYR A 85 19.66 -4.00 -22.22
C TYR A 85 19.46 -4.77 -20.93
N ALA A 86 20.06 -4.26 -19.86
CA ALA A 86 19.98 -4.83 -18.52
C ALA A 86 19.69 -3.71 -17.52
N LEU A 87 19.00 -4.06 -16.43
CA LEU A 87 18.82 -3.17 -15.30
C LEU A 87 20.17 -2.97 -14.58
N ASP A 88 20.58 -1.73 -14.39
CA ASP A 88 21.87 -1.39 -13.75
C ASP A 88 21.71 -1.01 -12.28
N GLN A 89 20.53 -0.51 -11.90
CA GLN A 89 20.18 -0.09 -10.53
C GLN A 89 18.97 -0.88 -10.01
N PRO A 90 19.16 -2.08 -9.43
CA PRO A 90 18.05 -2.93 -8.97
C PRO A 90 17.17 -2.29 -7.88
N ASP A 91 17.76 -1.47 -7.01
CA ASP A 91 17.06 -0.81 -5.90
C ASP A 91 15.89 0.06 -6.36
N ILE A 92 15.94 0.57 -7.60
CA ILE A 92 14.87 1.39 -8.18
C ILE A 92 13.54 0.64 -8.26
N ILE A 93 13.58 -0.69 -8.40
CA ILE A 93 12.37 -1.53 -8.49
C ILE A 93 11.65 -1.56 -7.15
N GLY A 94 12.40 -1.62 -6.05
CA GLY A 94 11.85 -1.48 -4.70
C GLY A 94 11.12 -0.15 -4.52
N ILE A 95 11.76 0.95 -4.92
CA ILE A 95 11.18 2.30 -4.87
C ILE A 95 9.88 2.38 -5.69
N ILE A 96 9.86 1.82 -6.91
CA ILE A 96 8.65 1.79 -7.76
C ILE A 96 7.51 1.04 -7.06
N HIS A 97 7.78 -0.10 -6.44
CA HIS A 97 6.78 -0.85 -5.68
C HIS A 97 6.29 -0.11 -4.44
N GLU A 98 7.19 0.56 -3.70
CA GLU A 98 6.83 1.38 -2.55
C GLU A 98 5.90 2.52 -2.96
N LEU A 99 6.25 3.28 -4.00
CA LEU A 99 5.41 4.37 -4.53
C LEU A 99 4.01 3.88 -4.92
N ALA A 100 3.93 2.74 -5.64
CA ALA A 100 2.65 2.15 -6.03
C ALA A 100 1.81 1.64 -4.83
N SER A 101 2.46 1.26 -3.73
CA SER A 101 1.78 0.83 -2.51
C SER A 101 1.20 2.00 -1.70
N LEU A 102 1.85 3.16 -1.74
CA LEU A 102 1.38 4.37 -1.07
C LEU A 102 0.07 4.89 -1.69
N GLU A 103 -0.05 4.84 -3.02
CA GLU A 103 -1.27 5.24 -3.73
C GLU A 103 -2.48 4.38 -3.30
N LYS A 104 -2.31 3.07 -3.20
CA LYS A 104 -3.37 2.14 -2.77
C LYS A 104 -3.83 2.41 -1.33
N LEU A 105 -2.91 2.82 -0.46
CA LEU A 105 -3.25 3.19 0.91
C LEU A 105 -4.06 4.48 0.95
N THR A 106 -3.77 5.46 0.10
CA THR A 106 -4.56 6.69 0.01
C THR A 106 -5.97 6.43 -0.54
N GLU A 107 -6.11 5.61 -1.59
CA GLU A 107 -7.42 5.23 -2.13
C GLU A 107 -8.31 4.56 -1.06
N ALA A 108 -7.74 3.58 -0.33
CA ALA A 108 -8.47 2.89 0.73
C ALA A 108 -8.87 3.82 1.89
N GLN A 109 -8.05 4.83 2.19
CA GLN A 109 -8.37 5.83 3.21
C GLN A 109 -9.52 6.76 2.78
N ASP A 110 -9.52 7.18 1.51
CA ASP A 110 -10.57 8.03 0.93
C ASP A 110 -11.91 7.28 0.87
N GLU A 111 -11.91 6.01 0.44
CA GLU A 111 -13.11 5.17 0.46
C GLU A 111 -13.70 5.02 1.87
N LEU A 112 -12.84 4.79 2.87
CA LEU A 112 -13.28 4.67 4.26
C LEU A 112 -13.81 6.01 4.81
N ALA A 113 -13.22 7.14 4.41
CA ALA A 113 -13.70 8.46 4.77
C ALA A 113 -15.10 8.74 4.18
N GLU A 114 -15.30 8.40 2.91
CA GLU A 114 -16.60 8.54 2.23
C GLU A 114 -17.68 7.64 2.83
N LEU A 115 -17.35 6.38 3.17
CA LEU A 115 -18.28 5.48 3.86
C LEU A 115 -18.70 6.01 5.24
N ARG A 116 -17.76 6.59 5.99
CA ARG A 116 -18.05 7.23 7.30
C ARG A 116 -18.95 8.45 7.14
N LYS A 117 -18.72 9.26 6.10
CA LYS A 117 -19.54 10.43 5.78
C LYS A 117 -20.97 10.02 5.42
N ARG A 118 -21.14 9.04 4.52
CA ARG A 118 -22.45 8.46 4.16
C ARG A 118 -23.20 7.90 5.37
N ARG A 119 -22.50 7.21 6.28
CA ARG A 119 -23.12 6.70 7.53
C ARG A 119 -23.61 7.82 8.43
N ARG A 120 -22.84 8.92 8.56
CA ARG A 120 -23.25 10.12 9.33
C ARG A 120 -24.48 10.78 8.72
N GLU A 121 -24.50 10.97 7.40
CA GLU A 121 -25.63 11.58 6.67
C GLU A 121 -26.89 10.71 6.76
N ASN A 122 -26.76 9.39 6.59
CA ASN A 122 -27.88 8.45 6.76
C ASN A 122 -28.38 8.38 8.21
N SER A 123 -27.51 8.53 9.21
CA SER A 123 -27.91 8.62 10.61
C SER A 123 -28.57 9.96 10.98
N GLY A 124 -28.30 11.04 10.25
CA GLY A 124 -28.95 12.34 10.41
C GLY A 124 -30.37 12.38 9.81
N SER A 125 -30.66 11.54 8.82
CA SER A 125 -32.00 11.35 8.24
C SER A 125 -32.88 10.37 9.04
N ALA A 126 -32.32 9.63 10.00
CA ALA A 126 -33.07 8.76 10.92
C ALA A 126 -33.45 9.49 12.24
N GLY A 127 -33.51 10.83 12.20
CA GLY A 127 -34.13 11.67 13.24
C GLY A 127 -35.66 11.67 13.21
N GLY A 128 -36.27 10.55 12.81
CA GLY A 128 -37.69 10.27 12.91
C GLY A 128 -37.88 8.97 13.67
N SER A 129 -38.10 9.10 14.98
CA SER A 129 -38.62 8.12 15.95
C SER A 129 -38.78 6.66 15.51
N ILE A 130 -38.13 5.73 16.22
CA ILE A 130 -38.79 4.66 16.99
C ILE A 130 -37.81 4.26 18.09
N GLY A 131 -38.35 4.00 19.28
CA GLY A 131 -37.62 3.91 20.53
C GLY A 131 -36.48 2.92 20.53
N ALA A 132 -35.56 3.16 21.44
CA ALA A 132 -34.86 2.07 22.12
C ALA A 132 -35.89 0.96 22.37
N ALA A 133 -35.70 -0.19 21.74
CA ALA A 133 -36.40 -1.39 22.16
C ALA A 133 -35.85 -1.74 23.55
N ILE A 134 -36.39 -1.07 24.56
CA ILE A 134 -36.63 -1.68 25.85
C ILE A 134 -37.55 -2.83 25.50
N VAL A 135 -36.96 -3.99 25.20
CA VAL A 135 -37.67 -5.25 25.37
C VAL A 135 -37.93 -5.30 26.86
N ASP A 136 -39.13 -4.89 27.27
CA ASP A 136 -39.65 -5.28 28.56
C ASP A 136 -39.49 -6.81 28.63
N PRO A 137 -38.80 -7.35 29.64
CA PRO A 137 -38.74 -8.79 29.80
C PRO A 137 -40.20 -9.28 29.95
N PRO A 138 -40.61 -10.34 29.25
CA PRO A 138 -41.96 -10.86 29.40
C PRO A 138 -42.20 -11.16 30.88
N ALA A 139 -43.19 -10.50 31.46
CA ALA A 139 -43.70 -10.87 32.76
C ALA A 139 -44.16 -12.33 32.69
N THR A 140 -43.82 -13.11 33.71
CA THR A 140 -44.26 -14.49 33.99
C THR A 140 -43.27 -15.59 33.62
N VAL A 141 -42.17 -15.69 34.37
CA VAL A 141 -41.78 -16.93 35.09
C VAL A 141 -41.10 -16.49 36.39
N ARG A 142 -41.71 -16.76 37.55
CA ARG A 142 -40.98 -16.68 38.82
C ARG A 142 -40.09 -17.92 38.90
N PRO A 143 -38.75 -17.82 39.01
CA PRO A 143 -37.98 -18.97 39.44
C PRO A 143 -38.46 -19.34 40.84
N GLU A 144 -38.83 -20.61 41.01
CA GLU A 144 -39.16 -21.22 42.29
C GLU A 144 -38.02 -20.91 43.27
N VAL A 145 -38.37 -20.43 44.47
CA VAL A 145 -37.38 -20.17 45.53
C VAL A 145 -36.81 -21.54 45.92
N ASP A 146 -35.62 -21.84 45.42
CA ASP A 146 -34.85 -23.03 45.79
C ASP A 146 -34.61 -22.98 47.31
N PRO A 147 -35.11 -23.95 48.10
CA PRO A 147 -34.99 -23.93 49.55
C PRO A 147 -33.54 -24.14 49.97
N GLY A 148 -32.82 -23.04 50.12
CA GLY A 148 -31.63 -22.84 50.95
C GLY A 148 -30.77 -24.07 51.23
N LEU A 149 -29.80 -24.34 50.36
CA LEU A 149 -28.62 -25.11 50.76
C LEU A 149 -27.73 -24.19 51.60
N ALA A 150 -27.80 -24.35 52.92
CA ALA A 150 -26.94 -23.63 53.85
C ALA A 150 -25.45 -23.86 53.51
N PRO A 151 -24.62 -22.80 53.39
CA PRO A 151 -23.20 -22.98 53.18
C PRO A 151 -22.57 -23.58 54.44
N GLN A 152 -22.27 -24.87 54.39
CA GLN A 152 -21.41 -25.55 55.36
C GLN A 152 -19.96 -25.17 55.04
N THR A 153 -19.50 -24.01 55.52
CA THR A 153 -18.08 -23.68 55.48
C THR A 153 -17.39 -24.38 56.65
N PRO A 154 -16.45 -25.31 56.43
CA PRO A 154 -15.66 -25.89 57.51
C PRO A 154 -14.80 -24.81 58.16
N LYS A 155 -14.73 -24.78 59.49
CA LYS A 155 -13.82 -23.90 60.25
C LYS A 155 -12.36 -24.23 59.90
N PRO A 156 -11.47 -23.22 59.80
CA PRO A 156 -10.06 -23.45 59.54
C PRO A 156 -9.42 -24.21 60.71
N VAL A 157 -8.75 -25.32 60.39
CA VAL A 157 -7.81 -25.99 61.30
C VAL A 157 -6.52 -25.16 61.32
N ARG A 158 -6.05 -24.80 62.52
CA ARG A 158 -4.68 -24.33 62.72
C ARG A 158 -3.86 -25.54 63.21
N ASP A 159 -2.61 -25.60 62.76
CA ASP A 159 -1.62 -26.67 62.96
C ASP A 159 -1.61 -27.32 64.35
#